data_AF-J4V0T2-F1
#
_entry.id   AF-J4V0T2-F1
#
_cell.length_a   1.000
_cell.length_b   1.000
_cell.length_c   1.000
_cell.angle_alpha   90.00
_cell.angle_beta   90.00
_cell.angle_gamma   90.00
#
_symmetry.space_group_name_H-M   'P 1'
#
loop_
_entity.id
_entity.type
_entity.pdbx_description
1 polymer ?
#
loop_
_entity_poly.entity_id
_entity_poly.type
_entity_poly.pdbx_seq_one_letter_code
_entity_poly.pdbx_strand_id
1 'polypeptide(L)'
;MRFEILRRGTYLLLAVLVLCGAVHTDAAARQVPRGAAQVNPVAEKKITSVRLHWKPFAGAVRYAVRILRGSPSAGMKEVALLSRVYTTGVAVPLAAYGDAAELYWTVQPLSYDGTPIGRESEPRALSQEEKNPTAPLLTTEFDAMAYAPLYPVYSWIPLPGMQHHEVEVERRDGARSVHVSTLRAGEYDVYDDRAYRTPGHYVYRVRGVTAAGAPLSDWSEEGSFDVAGNTPIAALGDSITHGGGAITLPPSYTLYDWETYCAVPVKNLGRSGDTTADLLARFDSDVLPFAPHVLIIMAGVNDYRSGVYGAESVRNLAALRDRCAAHGITPIFLTAPPIRPALMRARMDIMAPPSDWWAHRDYINNWVMQQEYCIDVATALSDANGQLEEAYTTDGLHPDLMGKKYIGEQVDLYLREHFEWASYEALHHAQRGKAAAAAEDGK
;
A
#
# COMPACT_ATOMS: atom_id res chain seq x y z
N MET A 1 -0.56 -18.83 -15.86
CA MET A 1 -0.35 -18.07 -17.10
C MET A 1 0.02 -16.65 -16.67
N ARG A 2 1.29 -16.24 -16.84
CA ARG A 2 1.84 -14.99 -16.27
C ARG A 2 1.35 -13.79 -17.09
N PHE A 3 0.70 -12.83 -16.44
CA PHE A 3 0.32 -11.55 -17.05
C PHE A 3 1.34 -10.48 -16.67
N GLU A 4 2.33 -10.24 -17.54
CA GLU A 4 3.13 -9.01 -17.52
C GLU A 4 2.37 -7.94 -18.31
N ILE A 5 1.86 -6.92 -17.62
CA ILE A 5 1.27 -5.74 -18.25
C ILE A 5 2.42 -4.77 -18.60
N LEU A 6 2.92 -4.88 -19.82
CA LEU A 6 3.94 -3.99 -20.37
C LEU A 6 3.28 -2.68 -20.86
N ARG A 7 3.25 -1.63 -20.03
CA ARG A 7 2.93 -0.27 -20.49
C ARG A 7 4.11 0.29 -21.27
N ARG A 8 3.96 0.39 -22.60
CA ARG A 8 4.94 1.01 -23.51
C ARG A 8 4.89 2.54 -23.39
N GLY A 9 5.94 3.14 -22.85
CA GLY A 9 6.25 4.56 -23.00
C GLY A 9 7.48 4.73 -23.90
N THR A 10 7.26 5.04 -25.18
CA THR A 10 8.34 5.42 -26.11
C THR A 10 8.61 6.91 -26.01
N TYR A 11 9.81 7.29 -25.55
CA TYR A 11 10.37 8.62 -25.81
C TYR A 11 11.86 8.52 -26.20
N LEU A 12 12.19 9.27 -27.24
CA LEU A 12 13.43 9.29 -28.02
C LEU A 12 14.66 9.65 -27.16
N LEU A 13 15.74 8.86 -27.30
CA LEU A 13 17.09 9.20 -26.86
C LEU A 13 17.74 10.24 -27.79
N LEU A 14 18.43 11.23 -27.22
CA LEU A 14 19.55 11.91 -27.89
C LEU A 14 20.78 11.76 -26.99
N ALA A 15 21.72 10.90 -27.41
CA ALA A 15 23.02 10.73 -26.77
C ALA A 15 24.05 11.64 -27.45
N VAL A 16 24.77 12.44 -26.68
CA VAL A 16 25.97 13.16 -27.13
C VAL A 16 27.19 12.50 -26.48
N LEU A 17 27.99 11.85 -27.32
CA LEU A 17 29.30 11.30 -26.99
C LEU A 17 30.32 12.43 -26.84
N VAL A 18 31.06 12.46 -25.73
CA VAL A 18 32.34 13.15 -25.63
C VAL A 18 33.40 12.16 -25.16
N LEU A 19 34.28 11.80 -26.09
CA LEU A 19 35.57 11.16 -25.82
C LEU A 19 36.51 12.20 -25.19
N CYS A 20 37.15 11.85 -24.07
CA CYS A 20 38.43 12.44 -23.69
C CYS A 20 39.36 11.35 -23.16
N GLY A 21 40.56 11.31 -23.75
CA GLY A 21 41.55 10.26 -23.61
C GLY A 21 42.23 10.20 -22.26
N ALA A 22 42.66 8.98 -21.92
CA ALA A 22 43.55 8.69 -20.81
C ALA A 22 44.98 9.15 -21.14
N VAL A 23 45.61 9.82 -20.17
CA VAL A 23 47.07 9.95 -20.13
C VAL A 23 47.52 9.50 -18.73
N HIS A 24 48.32 8.44 -18.71
CA HIS A 24 49.03 7.97 -17.52
C HIS A 24 50.23 8.89 -17.24
N THR A 25 50.42 9.26 -15.97
CA THR A 25 51.73 9.70 -15.47
C THR A 25 52.00 9.16 -14.08
N ASP A 26 53.25 8.74 -13.92
CA ASP A 26 53.86 7.98 -12.83
C ASP A 26 53.77 8.55 -11.42
N ALA A 27 53.89 7.62 -10.48
CA ALA A 27 54.05 7.82 -9.06
C ALA A 27 55.44 8.41 -8.71
N ALA A 28 55.45 9.49 -7.93
CA ALA A 28 56.61 9.91 -7.16
C ALA A 28 56.15 10.42 -5.78
N ALA A 29 56.58 9.72 -4.74
CA ALA A 29 56.34 10.08 -3.35
C ALA A 29 57.06 11.39 -2.99
N ARG A 30 56.32 12.38 -2.50
CA ARG A 30 56.85 13.56 -1.80
C ARG A 30 56.13 13.74 -0.47
N GLN A 31 56.89 13.68 0.62
CA GLN A 31 56.46 14.09 1.95
C GLN A 31 56.08 15.57 1.94
N VAL A 32 54.93 15.90 2.54
CA VAL A 32 54.45 17.26 2.76
C VAL A 32 54.35 17.52 4.28
N PRO A 33 54.78 18.69 4.79
CA PRO A 33 54.80 18.98 6.22
C PRO A 33 53.39 19.11 6.81
N ARG A 34 53.23 18.76 8.09
CA ARG A 34 52.01 19.00 8.88
C ARG A 34 51.76 20.51 9.03
N GLY A 35 51.00 21.08 8.11
CA GLY A 35 50.37 22.38 8.25
C GLY A 35 49.03 22.22 9.00
N ALA A 36 48.79 23.09 9.98
CA ALA A 36 47.55 23.15 10.74
C ALA A 36 46.34 23.20 9.79
N ALA A 37 45.40 22.28 9.95
CA ALA A 37 44.15 22.26 9.21
C ALA A 37 43.33 23.51 9.60
N GLN A 38 43.30 24.49 8.70
CA GLN A 38 42.19 25.44 8.66
C GLN A 38 40.93 24.61 8.41
N VAL A 39 40.01 24.63 9.38
CA VAL A 39 38.65 24.16 9.19
C VAL A 39 38.02 25.08 8.15
N ASN A 40 37.98 24.62 6.89
CA ASN A 40 37.14 25.24 5.89
C ASN A 40 35.70 25.15 6.40
N PRO A 41 34.92 26.25 6.39
CA PRO A 41 33.50 26.16 6.64
C PRO A 41 32.94 25.17 5.61
N VAL A 42 32.16 24.19 6.08
CA VAL A 42 31.47 23.24 5.21
C VAL A 42 30.67 24.08 4.22
N ALA A 43 31.09 24.10 2.96
CA ALA A 43 30.36 24.81 1.91
C ALA A 43 28.94 24.23 1.90
N GLU A 44 27.93 25.08 2.09
CA GLU A 44 26.54 24.63 2.06
C GLU A 44 26.29 23.93 0.72
N LYS A 45 25.95 22.65 0.80
CA LYS A 45 25.72 21.82 -0.38
C LYS A 45 24.54 22.42 -1.15
N LYS A 46 24.79 22.90 -2.38
CA LYS A 46 23.76 23.48 -3.26
C LYS A 46 22.52 22.57 -3.30
N ILE A 47 21.34 23.15 -3.13
CA ILE A 47 20.08 22.41 -3.23
C ILE A 47 19.78 22.19 -4.72
N THR A 48 19.76 20.93 -5.13
CA THR A 48 19.54 20.49 -6.51
C THR A 48 18.19 19.79 -6.69
N SER A 49 17.67 19.18 -5.63
CA SER A 49 16.34 18.61 -5.56
C SER A 49 15.78 18.70 -4.14
N VAL A 50 14.47 18.63 -4.01
CA VAL A 50 13.75 18.65 -2.72
C VAL A 50 12.67 17.57 -2.74
N ARG A 51 12.53 16.77 -1.67
CA ARG A 51 11.41 15.83 -1.54
C ARG A 51 10.26 16.47 -0.79
N LEU A 52 9.08 16.44 -1.40
CA LEU A 52 7.83 16.91 -0.83
C LEU A 52 7.03 15.68 -0.36
N HIS A 53 6.43 15.75 0.82
CA HIS A 53 5.64 14.66 1.39
C HIS A 53 4.40 15.20 2.13
N TRP A 54 3.28 14.49 2.02
CA TRP A 54 2.01 14.79 2.67
C TRP A 54 1.30 13.50 3.08
N LYS A 55 0.26 13.63 3.91
CA LYS A 55 -0.58 12.48 4.29
C LYS A 55 -1.51 12.07 3.14
N PRO A 56 -1.82 10.77 2.99
CA PRO A 56 -2.83 10.33 2.03
C PRO A 56 -4.18 11.03 2.28
N PHE A 57 -4.96 11.20 1.21
CA PHE A 57 -6.26 11.85 1.25
C PHE A 57 -7.30 10.89 0.68
N ALA A 58 -8.38 10.68 1.43
CA ALA A 58 -9.41 9.72 1.05
C ALA A 58 -10.04 10.08 -0.30
N GLY A 59 -10.03 9.11 -1.22
CA GLY A 59 -10.57 9.23 -2.58
C GLY A 59 -9.62 9.88 -3.58
N ALA A 60 -8.42 10.30 -3.16
CA ALA A 60 -7.44 10.86 -4.07
C ALA A 60 -6.79 9.76 -4.90
N VAL A 61 -6.95 9.84 -6.22
CA VAL A 61 -6.24 8.99 -7.19
C VAL A 61 -4.88 9.61 -7.53
N ARG A 62 -4.80 10.94 -7.48
CA ARG A 62 -3.56 11.67 -7.75
C ARG A 62 -3.59 13.04 -7.09
N TYR A 63 -2.46 13.71 -7.13
CA TYR A 63 -2.27 15.03 -6.57
C TYR A 63 -1.79 16.01 -7.65
N ALA A 64 -2.27 17.25 -7.53
CA ALA A 64 -1.65 18.41 -8.16
C ALA A 64 -0.69 19.05 -7.15
N VAL A 65 0.59 19.10 -7.50
CA VAL A 65 1.60 19.84 -6.75
C VAL A 65 1.97 21.08 -7.55
N ARG A 66 1.82 22.27 -6.95
CA ARG A 66 2.23 23.54 -7.57
C ARG A 66 3.51 24.00 -6.94
N ILE A 67 4.43 24.47 -7.77
CA ILE A 67 5.61 25.21 -7.34
C ILE A 67 5.34 26.67 -7.60
N LEU A 68 5.54 27.49 -6.57
CA LEU A 68 5.18 28.89 -6.51
C LEU A 68 6.44 29.72 -6.24
N ARG A 69 6.52 30.93 -6.79
CA ARG A 69 7.56 31.91 -6.50
C ARG A 69 6.97 33.18 -5.91
N GLY A 70 7.64 33.74 -4.90
CA GLY A 70 7.22 34.95 -4.20
C GLY A 70 7.07 34.68 -2.71
N SER A 71 6.21 35.44 -2.03
CA SER A 71 5.94 35.25 -0.60
C SER A 71 4.44 35.26 -0.31
N PRO A 72 3.98 34.65 0.80
CA PRO A 72 2.56 34.66 1.15
C PRO A 72 2.01 36.09 1.34
N SER A 73 2.85 37.02 1.79
CA SER A 73 2.47 38.40 2.07
C SER A 73 2.49 39.33 0.85
N ALA A 74 3.33 39.05 -0.15
CA ALA A 74 3.46 39.85 -1.37
C ALA A 74 2.74 39.27 -2.59
N GLY A 75 2.13 38.08 -2.43
CA GLY A 75 1.55 37.30 -3.50
C GLY A 75 2.54 36.31 -4.11
N MET A 76 2.01 35.18 -4.58
CA MET A 76 2.78 34.10 -5.19
C MET A 76 2.33 33.84 -6.62
N LYS A 77 3.30 33.53 -7.49
CA LYS A 77 3.05 33.14 -8.88
C LYS A 77 3.40 31.67 -9.08
N GLU A 78 2.49 30.90 -9.69
CA GLU A 78 2.78 29.54 -10.13
C GLU A 78 3.88 29.54 -11.19
N VAL A 79 4.92 28.73 -10.96
CA VAL A 79 6.04 28.51 -11.89
C VAL A 79 6.08 27.09 -12.45
N ALA A 80 5.40 26.14 -11.80
CA ALA A 80 5.22 24.78 -12.30
C ALA A 80 4.00 24.09 -11.69
N LEU A 81 3.43 23.15 -12.44
CA LEU A 81 2.34 22.28 -12.00
C LEU A 81 2.65 20.82 -12.34
N LEU A 82 2.72 19.98 -11.32
CA LEU A 82 2.82 18.53 -11.42
C LEU A 82 1.43 17.94 -11.12
N SER A 83 0.61 17.73 -12.15
CA SER A 83 -0.81 17.30 -12.01
C SER A 83 -1.04 15.78 -12.11
N ARG A 84 0.03 15.00 -12.08
CA ARG A 84 0.01 13.53 -12.22
C ARG A 84 0.96 12.87 -11.20
N VAL A 85 0.86 13.30 -9.94
CA VAL A 85 1.58 12.65 -8.83
C VAL A 85 0.68 11.59 -8.21
N TYR A 86 1.06 10.32 -8.31
CA TYR A 86 0.24 9.17 -7.88
C TYR A 86 0.62 8.62 -6.48
N THR A 87 1.67 9.19 -5.90
CA THR A 87 2.19 8.88 -4.56
C THR A 87 1.84 9.99 -3.56
N THR A 88 2.05 9.75 -2.26
CA THR A 88 1.87 10.77 -1.20
C THR A 88 3.04 11.75 -1.08
N GLY A 89 3.92 11.78 -2.09
CA GLY A 89 5.05 12.69 -2.14
C GLY A 89 5.73 12.67 -3.50
N VAL A 90 6.59 13.65 -3.75
CA VAL A 90 7.33 13.76 -5.01
C VAL A 90 8.68 14.43 -4.78
N ALA A 91 9.72 13.91 -5.41
CA ALA A 91 11.01 14.58 -5.47
C ALA A 91 11.02 15.58 -6.65
N VAL A 92 11.25 16.86 -6.36
CA VAL A 92 11.23 17.95 -7.34
C VAL A 92 12.66 18.39 -7.66
N PRO A 93 13.15 18.23 -8.90
CA PRO A 93 14.43 18.78 -9.32
C PRO A 93 14.34 20.30 -9.48
N LEU A 94 15.29 21.05 -8.91
CA LEU A 94 15.24 22.52 -8.87
C LEU A 94 15.95 23.21 -10.03
N ALA A 95 16.66 22.46 -10.88
CA ALA A 95 17.42 23.02 -11.99
C ALA A 95 16.57 23.93 -12.91
N ALA A 96 15.28 23.62 -13.07
CA ALA A 96 14.35 24.40 -13.88
C ALA A 96 13.66 25.56 -13.13
N TYR A 97 13.75 25.62 -11.80
CA TYR A 97 12.93 26.51 -10.97
C TYR A 97 13.74 27.56 -10.19
N GLY A 98 15.06 27.43 -10.10
CA GLY A 98 15.93 28.40 -9.44
C GLY A 98 16.17 28.10 -7.96
N ASP A 99 16.38 29.14 -7.16
CA ASP A 99 16.74 29.00 -5.75
C ASP A 99 15.55 28.52 -4.90
N ALA A 100 15.76 27.45 -4.13
CA ALA A 100 14.76 26.91 -3.20
C ALA A 100 14.29 27.94 -2.16
N ALA A 101 15.13 28.92 -1.82
CA ALA A 101 14.82 29.96 -0.83
C ALA A 101 13.66 30.88 -1.28
N GLU A 102 13.42 30.99 -2.58
CA GLU A 102 12.37 31.85 -3.16
C GLU A 102 11.11 31.06 -3.55
N LEU A 103 11.10 29.74 -3.31
CA LEU A 103 10.07 28.84 -3.80
C LEU A 103 9.22 28.28 -2.66
N TYR A 104 7.94 28.18 -2.95
CA TYR A 104 6.93 27.56 -2.12
C TYR A 104 6.22 26.45 -2.90
N TRP A 105 5.56 25.54 -2.19
CA TRP A 105 4.75 24.51 -2.80
C TRP A 105 3.41 24.39 -2.11
N THR A 106 2.42 23.98 -2.90
CA THR A 106 1.10 23.56 -2.42
C THR A 106 0.75 22.21 -3.03
N VAL A 107 -0.15 21.48 -2.38
CA VAL A 107 -0.68 20.21 -2.88
C VAL A 107 -2.20 20.20 -2.80
N GLN A 108 -2.83 19.59 -3.80
CA GLN A 108 -4.27 19.43 -3.87
C GLN A 108 -4.63 18.01 -4.30
N PRO A 109 -5.49 17.30 -3.54
CA PRO A 109 -5.96 15.97 -3.92
C PRO A 109 -6.95 16.05 -5.07
N LEU A 110 -6.81 15.14 -6.03
CA LEU A 110 -7.63 15.05 -7.23
C LEU A 110 -8.27 13.67 -7.34
N SER A 111 -9.50 13.64 -7.87
CA SER A 111 -10.17 12.42 -8.31
C SER A 111 -9.47 11.80 -9.53
N TYR A 112 -9.95 10.63 -9.96
CA TYR A 112 -9.55 9.99 -11.22
C TYR A 112 -9.55 10.96 -12.40
N ASP A 113 -10.66 11.68 -12.57
CA ASP A 113 -10.89 12.63 -13.67
C ASP A 113 -10.05 13.91 -13.54
N GLY A 114 -9.33 14.10 -12.44
CA GLY A 114 -8.51 15.29 -12.18
C GLY A 114 -9.27 16.44 -11.53
N THR A 115 -10.49 16.19 -11.05
CA THR A 115 -11.28 17.18 -10.32
C THR A 115 -10.77 17.29 -8.88
N PRO A 116 -10.57 18.50 -8.34
CA PRO A 116 -10.23 18.66 -6.93
C PRO A 116 -11.31 18.08 -6.01
N ILE A 117 -10.89 17.27 -5.04
CA ILE A 117 -11.77 16.65 -4.03
C ILE A 117 -11.48 17.15 -2.61
N GLY A 118 -10.56 18.10 -2.49
CA GLY A 118 -10.17 18.71 -1.24
C GLY A 118 -9.60 20.10 -1.45
N ARG A 119 -9.50 20.86 -0.36
CA ARG A 119 -8.85 22.17 -0.37
C ARG A 119 -7.37 22.01 -0.71
N GLU A 120 -6.85 22.93 -1.49
CA GLU A 120 -5.41 23.08 -1.65
C GLU A 120 -4.75 23.44 -0.32
N SER A 121 -3.57 22.88 -0.05
CA SER A 121 -2.82 23.16 1.17
C SER A 121 -2.37 24.61 1.24
N GLU A 122 -2.09 25.10 2.44
CA GLU A 122 -1.34 26.36 2.60
C GLU A 122 0.06 26.24 1.99
N PRO A 123 0.63 27.31 1.41
CA PRO A 123 1.97 27.30 0.85
C PRO A 123 3.04 27.00 1.89
N ARG A 124 3.92 26.04 1.59
CA ARG A 124 5.08 25.66 2.40
C ARG A 124 6.38 25.99 1.67
N ALA A 125 7.39 26.47 2.39
CA ALA A 125 8.67 26.83 1.76
C ALA A 125 9.45 25.57 1.35
N LEU A 126 9.94 25.49 0.10
CA LEU A 126 10.73 24.34 -0.35
C LEU A 126 12.04 24.19 0.44
N SER A 127 12.59 25.30 0.94
CA SER A 127 13.83 25.32 1.71
C SER A 127 13.74 24.63 3.08
N GLN A 128 12.53 24.31 3.55
CA GLN A 128 12.26 23.62 4.82
C GLN A 128 12.09 22.10 4.66
N GLU A 129 11.97 21.62 3.44
CA GLU A 129 11.74 20.20 3.13
C GLU A 129 13.08 19.43 2.99
N GLU A 130 13.01 18.11 2.80
CA GLU A 130 14.20 17.26 2.64
C GLU A 130 15.00 17.64 1.39
N LYS A 131 16.27 18.02 1.57
CA LYS A 131 17.15 18.52 0.50
C LYS A 131 18.02 17.40 -0.05
N ASN A 132 18.14 17.36 -1.38
CA ASN A 132 19.01 16.44 -2.10
C ASN A 132 18.87 14.96 -1.68
N PRO A 133 17.64 14.40 -1.70
CA PRO A 133 17.43 12.99 -1.40
C PRO A 133 18.29 12.09 -2.28
N THR A 134 18.94 11.09 -1.69
CA THR A 134 19.81 10.12 -2.42
C THR A 134 19.23 8.71 -2.50
N ALA A 135 18.11 8.44 -1.81
CA ALA A 135 17.39 7.16 -1.81
C ALA A 135 15.87 7.35 -1.91
N PRO A 136 15.10 6.33 -2.32
CA PRO A 136 13.63 6.30 -2.15
C PRO A 136 13.22 6.48 -0.68
N LEU A 137 12.04 7.07 -0.46
CA LEU A 137 11.46 7.22 0.88
C LEU A 137 10.32 6.22 1.02
N LEU A 138 10.41 5.30 1.98
CA LEU A 138 9.35 4.33 2.24
C LEU A 138 8.07 5.02 2.71
N THR A 139 6.93 4.50 2.28
CA THR A 139 5.59 5.02 2.64
C THR A 139 4.67 3.95 3.21
N THR A 140 5.21 2.77 3.47
CA THR A 140 4.48 1.63 4.04
C THR A 140 4.26 1.83 5.54
N GLU A 141 3.08 1.46 6.04
CA GLU A 141 2.58 1.71 7.39
C GLU A 141 2.38 0.40 8.19
N PHE A 142 3.24 -0.61 8.01
CA PHE A 142 3.10 -1.90 8.70
C PHE A 142 3.18 -1.80 10.23
N ASP A 143 3.86 -0.78 10.74
CA ASP A 143 3.96 -0.44 12.16
C ASP A 143 2.64 0.09 12.74
N ALA A 144 1.78 0.66 11.91
CA ALA A 144 0.43 1.10 12.29
C ALA A 144 -0.62 -0.03 12.19
N MET A 145 -0.25 -1.20 11.66
CA MET A 145 -1.13 -2.37 11.58
C MET A 145 -0.93 -3.27 12.81
N ALA A 146 -2.01 -3.87 13.31
CA ALA A 146 -1.91 -4.77 14.46
C ALA A 146 -1.08 -6.04 14.14
N TYR A 147 -1.16 -6.50 12.89
CA TYR A 147 -0.32 -7.55 12.34
C TYR A 147 0.08 -7.20 10.91
N ALA A 148 1.31 -7.49 10.52
CA ALA A 148 1.72 -7.41 9.12
C ALA A 148 0.85 -8.33 8.25
N PRO A 149 0.48 -7.94 7.01
CA PRO A 149 -0.28 -8.80 6.11
C PRO A 149 0.52 -10.06 5.73
N LEU A 150 -0.17 -11.16 5.41
CA LEU A 150 0.49 -12.39 4.95
C LEU A 150 1.26 -12.18 3.65
N TYR A 151 0.69 -11.40 2.74
CA TYR A 151 1.25 -10.99 1.45
C TYR A 151 1.53 -9.49 1.51
N PRO A 152 2.76 -9.05 1.82
CA PRO A 152 3.10 -7.64 1.90
C PRO A 152 3.05 -6.95 0.53
N VAL A 153 2.63 -5.69 0.53
CA VAL A 153 2.90 -4.74 -0.55
C VAL A 153 3.83 -3.68 -0.01
N TYR A 154 4.93 -3.42 -0.71
CA TYR A 154 5.89 -2.38 -0.35
C TYR A 154 5.64 -1.14 -1.20
N SER A 155 5.76 0.05 -0.62
CA SER A 155 5.56 1.32 -1.32
C SER A 155 6.57 2.39 -0.91
N TRP A 156 6.88 3.29 -1.85
CA TRP A 156 7.85 4.38 -1.66
C TRP A 156 7.59 5.58 -2.57
N ILE A 157 8.19 6.71 -2.22
CA ILE A 157 8.35 7.88 -3.09
C ILE A 157 9.68 7.75 -3.84
N PRO A 158 9.67 7.61 -5.18
CA PRO A 158 10.89 7.47 -5.97
C PRO A 158 11.66 8.78 -6.08
N LEU A 159 12.93 8.68 -6.47
CA LEU A 159 13.71 9.84 -6.91
C LEU A 159 13.29 10.28 -8.32
N PRO A 160 13.61 11.52 -8.75
CA PRO A 160 13.13 12.05 -10.03
C PRO A 160 13.53 11.17 -11.22
N GLY A 161 12.53 10.74 -12.00
CA GLY A 161 12.72 10.00 -13.25
C GLY A 161 13.05 8.51 -13.10
N MET A 162 13.07 7.96 -11.88
CA MET A 162 13.31 6.54 -11.67
C MET A 162 12.06 5.72 -11.98
N GLN A 163 12.18 4.73 -12.86
CA GLN A 163 11.06 3.89 -13.32
C GLN A 163 11.14 2.44 -12.83
N HIS A 164 12.30 2.03 -12.32
CA HIS A 164 12.55 0.67 -11.87
C HIS A 164 13.24 0.70 -10.52
N HIS A 165 12.81 -0.21 -9.66
CA HIS A 165 13.35 -0.35 -8.31
C HIS A 165 13.60 -1.82 -8.00
N GLU A 166 14.32 -2.05 -6.92
CA GLU A 166 14.37 -3.35 -6.28
C GLU A 166 14.11 -3.21 -4.79
N VAL A 167 13.41 -4.21 -4.25
CA VAL A 167 13.13 -4.33 -2.81
C VAL A 167 13.87 -5.55 -2.30
N GLU A 168 14.72 -5.35 -1.30
CA GLU A 168 15.37 -6.46 -0.59
C GLU A 168 14.69 -6.69 0.74
N VAL A 169 14.38 -7.94 1.04
CA VAL A 169 13.79 -8.37 2.31
C VAL A 169 14.74 -9.33 3.01
N GLU A 170 14.97 -9.11 4.29
CA GLU A 170 15.80 -9.95 5.15
C GLU A 170 15.05 -10.28 6.44
N ARG A 171 15.34 -11.45 7.03
CA ARG A 171 14.88 -11.81 8.37
C ARG A 171 16.03 -11.63 9.34
N ARG A 172 15.78 -10.95 10.46
CA ARG A 172 16.73 -10.84 11.57
C ARG A 172 16.65 -12.08 12.45
N ASP A 173 17.81 -12.67 12.74
CA ASP A 173 17.99 -13.82 13.63
C ASP A 173 19.09 -13.48 14.64
N GLY A 174 18.69 -12.83 15.74
CA GLY A 174 19.61 -12.17 16.66
C GLY A 174 20.42 -11.09 15.96
N ALA A 175 21.75 -11.23 15.98
CA ALA A 175 22.67 -10.30 15.28
C ALA A 175 22.89 -10.66 13.79
N ARG A 176 22.29 -11.75 13.29
CA ARG A 176 22.45 -12.20 11.90
C ARG A 176 21.28 -11.72 11.04
N SER A 177 21.59 -11.48 9.77
CA SER A 177 20.60 -11.17 8.74
C SER A 177 20.57 -12.31 7.74
N VAL A 178 19.38 -12.88 7.52
CA VAL A 178 19.15 -13.93 6.55
C VAL A 178 18.40 -13.33 5.37
N HIS A 179 19.02 -13.32 4.20
CA HIS A 179 18.35 -12.89 2.98
C HIS A 179 17.09 -13.73 2.72
N VAL A 180 15.97 -13.06 2.48
CA VAL A 180 14.67 -13.70 2.21
C VAL A 180 14.37 -13.60 0.73
N SER A 181 14.31 -12.39 0.17
CA SER A 181 13.96 -12.17 -1.24
C SER A 181 14.52 -10.85 -1.78
N THR A 182 14.65 -10.79 -3.11
CA THR A 182 14.78 -9.54 -3.87
C THR A 182 13.67 -9.47 -4.90
N LEU A 183 12.85 -8.42 -4.84
CA LEU A 183 11.76 -8.16 -5.76
C LEU A 183 12.19 -7.14 -6.81
N ARG A 184 11.79 -7.37 -8.06
CA ARG A 184 11.88 -6.35 -9.12
C ARG A 184 10.59 -5.56 -9.12
N ALA A 185 10.72 -4.24 -9.12
CA ALA A 185 9.60 -3.34 -8.97
C ALA A 185 9.54 -2.26 -10.06
N GLY A 186 8.34 -1.73 -10.24
CA GLY A 186 8.10 -0.55 -11.07
C GLY A 186 8.49 0.74 -10.35
N GLU A 187 7.64 1.75 -10.45
CA GLU A 187 7.97 3.12 -10.04
C GLU A 187 7.87 3.36 -8.53
N TYR A 188 6.81 2.89 -7.85
CA TYR A 188 6.52 3.31 -6.47
C TYR A 188 5.88 2.24 -5.56
N ASP A 189 5.54 1.07 -6.08
CA ASP A 189 5.09 -0.07 -5.27
C ASP A 189 5.48 -1.41 -5.88
N VAL A 190 5.39 -2.47 -5.06
CA VAL A 190 5.47 -3.86 -5.51
C VAL A 190 4.72 -4.80 -4.58
N TYR A 191 3.95 -5.72 -5.18
CA TYR A 191 3.26 -6.81 -4.49
C TYR A 191 4.22 -7.99 -4.32
N ASP A 192 4.37 -8.49 -3.09
CA ASP A 192 5.10 -9.72 -2.82
C ASP A 192 4.15 -10.92 -2.79
N ASP A 193 4.28 -11.79 -3.79
CA ASP A 193 3.52 -13.06 -3.87
C ASP A 193 3.97 -14.09 -2.83
N ARG A 194 5.05 -13.83 -2.07
CA ARG A 194 5.47 -14.69 -0.97
C ARG A 194 4.59 -14.46 0.26
N ALA A 195 4.04 -15.56 0.77
CA ALA A 195 3.39 -15.60 2.06
C ALA A 195 4.41 -15.72 3.22
N TYR A 196 4.44 -14.73 4.10
CA TYR A 196 5.31 -14.65 5.27
C TYR A 196 4.66 -15.34 6.49
N ARG A 197 5.01 -16.63 6.66
CA ARG A 197 4.43 -17.52 7.69
C ARG A 197 5.35 -17.79 8.88
N THR A 198 6.65 -17.58 8.71
CA THR A 198 7.63 -17.91 9.75
C THR A 198 7.74 -16.74 10.73
N PRO A 199 7.47 -16.95 12.02
CA PRO A 199 7.56 -15.89 13.00
C PRO A 199 8.96 -15.28 13.07
N GLY A 200 9.02 -13.97 13.28
CA GLY A 200 10.28 -13.25 13.38
C GLY A 200 10.18 -11.82 12.88
N HIS A 201 11.29 -11.11 13.06
CA HIS A 201 11.44 -9.73 12.64
C HIS A 201 12.02 -9.66 11.23
N TYR A 202 11.32 -9.00 10.33
CA TYR A 202 11.73 -8.81 8.95
C TYR A 202 12.03 -7.34 8.72
N VAL A 203 13.08 -7.08 7.95
CA VAL A 203 13.40 -5.75 7.47
C VAL A 203 13.34 -5.74 5.95
N TYR A 204 13.07 -4.57 5.40
CA TYR A 204 13.12 -4.35 3.96
C TYR A 204 13.67 -2.98 3.63
N ARG A 205 14.25 -2.85 2.44
CA ARG A 205 14.79 -1.61 1.91
C ARG A 205 14.62 -1.55 0.40
N VAL A 206 14.57 -0.34 -0.14
CA VAL A 206 14.31 -0.09 -1.56
C VAL A 206 15.39 0.78 -2.16
N ARG A 207 15.79 0.49 -3.41
CA ARG A 207 16.62 1.41 -4.21
C ARG A 207 16.17 1.46 -5.65
N GLY A 208 16.44 2.58 -6.32
CA GLY A 208 16.28 2.73 -7.75
C GLY A 208 17.36 1.97 -8.51
N VAL A 209 16.97 1.36 -9.64
CA VAL A 209 17.86 0.62 -10.53
C VAL A 209 17.57 0.96 -11.99
N THR A 210 18.52 0.67 -12.88
CA THR A 210 18.24 0.65 -14.33
C THR A 210 17.33 -0.51 -14.67
N ALA A 211 16.76 -0.52 -15.88
CA ALA A 211 16.01 -1.67 -16.39
C ALA A 211 16.83 -2.98 -16.39
N ALA A 212 18.17 -2.89 -16.45
CA ALA A 212 19.08 -4.03 -16.35
C ALA A 212 19.47 -4.40 -14.90
N GLY A 213 18.97 -3.68 -13.89
CA GLY A 213 19.23 -3.93 -12.48
C GLY A 213 20.49 -3.26 -11.91
N ALA A 214 21.12 -2.34 -12.64
CA ALA A 214 22.27 -1.60 -12.11
C ALA A 214 21.79 -0.50 -11.12
N PRO A 215 22.41 -0.34 -9.94
CA PRO A 215 21.97 0.66 -8.95
C PRO A 215 22.03 2.11 -9.48
N LEU A 216 20.99 2.89 -9.20
CA LEU A 216 20.87 4.32 -9.52
C LEU A 216 20.74 5.21 -8.28
N SER A 217 20.44 4.63 -7.12
CA SER A 217 20.31 5.34 -5.85
C SER A 217 21.00 4.58 -4.72
N ASP A 218 21.15 5.26 -3.58
CA ASP A 218 21.38 4.58 -2.31
C ASP A 218 20.15 3.74 -1.92
N TRP A 219 20.33 2.84 -0.97
CA TRP A 219 19.21 2.17 -0.31
C TRP A 219 18.44 3.14 0.58
N SER A 220 17.13 2.99 0.64
CA SER A 220 16.30 3.66 1.64
C SER A 220 16.73 3.28 3.05
N GLU A 221 16.30 4.06 4.04
CA GLU A 221 16.22 3.58 5.41
C GLU A 221 15.42 2.27 5.47
N GLU A 222 15.74 1.42 6.45
CA GLU A 222 15.07 0.13 6.62
C GLU A 222 13.65 0.34 7.15
N GLY A 223 12.67 -0.22 6.46
CA GLY A 223 11.36 -0.52 7.02
C GLY A 223 11.40 -1.88 7.70
N SER A 224 10.44 -2.16 8.57
CA SER A 224 10.35 -3.46 9.23
C SER A 224 8.90 -3.91 9.42
N PHE A 225 8.73 -5.21 9.64
CA PHE A 225 7.47 -5.80 10.07
C PHE A 225 7.73 -7.11 10.83
N ASP A 226 6.84 -7.41 11.78
CA ASP A 226 6.89 -8.65 12.54
C ASP A 226 5.85 -9.66 12.03
N VAL A 227 6.30 -10.89 11.81
CA VAL A 227 5.41 -12.02 11.57
C VAL A 227 5.08 -12.65 12.92
N ALA A 228 3.82 -12.57 13.32
CA ALA A 228 3.32 -13.24 14.52
C ALA A 228 3.22 -14.76 14.32
N GLY A 229 3.36 -15.51 15.42
CA GLY A 229 3.10 -16.95 15.46
C GLY A 229 1.62 -17.27 15.48
N ASN A 230 0.99 -17.16 16.64
CA ASN A 230 -0.45 -17.36 16.79
C ASN A 230 -1.18 -16.02 16.67
N THR A 231 -2.27 -15.97 15.91
CA THR A 231 -3.17 -14.82 15.83
C THR A 231 -4.61 -15.30 16.05
N PRO A 232 -5.25 -14.98 17.19
CA PRO A 232 -6.57 -15.52 17.55
C PRO A 232 -7.66 -15.31 16.49
N ILE A 233 -7.54 -14.23 15.72
CA ILE A 233 -8.46 -13.87 14.65
C ILE A 233 -7.66 -13.59 13.38
N ALA A 234 -8.11 -14.16 12.28
CA ALA A 234 -7.56 -13.89 10.96
C ALA A 234 -8.69 -13.64 9.96
N ALA A 235 -8.37 -12.96 8.86
CA ALA A 235 -9.26 -12.72 7.75
C ALA A 235 -8.71 -13.32 6.46
N LEU A 236 -9.46 -14.24 5.86
CA LEU A 236 -9.17 -14.87 4.58
C LEU A 236 -10.04 -14.24 3.50
N GLY A 237 -9.41 -13.67 2.47
CA GLY A 237 -10.14 -12.97 1.42
C GLY A 237 -9.32 -12.65 0.19
N ASP A 238 -9.92 -11.86 -0.68
CA ASP A 238 -9.35 -11.40 -1.95
C ASP A 238 -8.72 -10.00 -1.82
N SER A 239 -8.76 -9.17 -2.88
CA SER A 239 -8.23 -7.79 -2.86
C SER A 239 -8.98 -6.89 -1.89
N ILE A 240 -10.26 -7.16 -1.59
CA ILE A 240 -11.00 -6.37 -0.61
C ILE A 240 -10.47 -6.62 0.80
N THR A 241 -10.05 -7.85 1.11
CA THR A 241 -9.36 -8.13 2.38
C THR A 241 -7.92 -7.67 2.31
N HIS A 242 -7.21 -7.90 1.20
CA HIS A 242 -5.80 -7.54 1.07
C HIS A 242 -5.55 -6.05 1.31
N GLY A 243 -6.48 -5.18 0.88
CA GLY A 243 -6.44 -3.74 1.14
C GLY A 243 -6.16 -2.92 -0.12
N GLY A 244 -5.82 -1.65 0.11
CA GLY A 244 -5.65 -0.67 -0.97
C GLY A 244 -6.98 -0.09 -1.47
N GLY A 245 -6.90 1.05 -2.12
CA GLY A 245 -8.08 1.81 -2.54
C GLY A 245 -7.73 3.05 -3.36
N ALA A 246 -8.77 3.72 -3.83
CA ALA A 246 -8.68 4.85 -4.75
C ALA A 246 -7.76 4.60 -5.97
N ILE A 247 -7.69 3.35 -6.44
CA ILE A 247 -6.86 2.86 -7.57
C ILE A 247 -5.35 2.87 -7.30
N THR A 248 -4.82 3.86 -6.59
CA THR A 248 -3.39 4.14 -6.53
C THR A 248 -2.78 3.99 -5.14
N LEU A 249 -3.59 3.90 -4.10
CA LEU A 249 -3.07 3.71 -2.74
C LEU A 249 -2.96 2.20 -2.45
N PRO A 250 -1.74 1.65 -2.29
CA PRO A 250 -1.55 0.21 -2.15
C PRO A 250 -1.97 -0.32 -0.76
N PRO A 251 -2.10 -1.65 -0.61
CA PRO A 251 -2.34 -2.34 0.67
C PRO A 251 -1.39 -2.01 1.82
N SER A 252 -0.26 -1.37 1.53
CA SER A 252 0.72 -0.96 2.54
C SER A 252 0.26 0.20 3.43
N TYR A 253 -0.90 0.82 3.12
CA TYR A 253 -1.48 1.92 3.87
C TYR A 253 -2.69 1.46 4.67
N THR A 254 -2.85 1.99 5.87
CA THR A 254 -3.98 1.68 6.77
C THR A 254 -5.32 2.23 6.26
N LEU A 255 -5.31 3.31 5.47
CA LEU A 255 -6.52 4.04 5.04
C LEU A 255 -7.58 3.17 4.31
N TYR A 256 -7.15 2.09 3.65
CA TYR A 256 -8.02 1.16 2.92
C TYR A 256 -7.86 -0.29 3.36
N ASP A 257 -7.32 -0.47 4.57
CA ASP A 257 -7.20 -1.73 5.28
C ASP A 257 -8.36 -1.79 6.29
N TRP A 258 -9.37 -2.64 6.04
CA TRP A 258 -10.57 -2.61 6.88
C TRP A 258 -10.29 -3.14 8.29
N GLU A 259 -9.27 -4.00 8.43
CA GLU A 259 -8.82 -4.58 9.69
C GLU A 259 -8.36 -3.49 10.66
N THR A 260 -7.84 -2.37 10.17
CA THR A 260 -7.39 -1.24 11.00
C THR A 260 -8.54 -0.44 11.64
N TYR A 261 -9.77 -0.62 11.15
CA TYR A 261 -10.98 -0.07 11.77
C TYR A 261 -11.62 -1.02 12.79
N CYS A 262 -11.02 -2.19 13.01
CA CYS A 262 -11.42 -3.14 14.03
C CYS A 262 -10.57 -2.93 15.30
N ALA A 263 -11.21 -2.73 16.45
CA ALA A 263 -10.47 -2.57 17.70
C ALA A 263 -9.85 -3.90 18.17
N VAL A 264 -10.47 -5.02 17.77
CA VAL A 264 -9.91 -6.36 17.94
C VAL A 264 -8.86 -6.61 16.84
N PRO A 265 -7.61 -6.98 17.16
CA PRO A 265 -6.58 -7.28 16.16
C PRO A 265 -6.96 -8.44 15.22
N VAL A 266 -6.95 -8.19 13.91
CA VAL A 266 -7.23 -9.21 12.88
C VAL A 266 -6.01 -9.39 11.97
N LYS A 267 -5.55 -10.64 11.81
CA LYS A 267 -4.47 -10.98 10.87
C LYS A 267 -5.00 -11.00 9.44
N ASN A 268 -4.50 -10.11 8.60
CA ASN A 268 -4.86 -10.06 7.19
C ASN A 268 -4.16 -11.20 6.40
N LEU A 269 -4.97 -12.13 5.87
CA LEU A 269 -4.56 -13.21 4.96
C LEU A 269 -5.12 -12.98 3.54
N GLY A 270 -5.52 -11.75 3.21
CA GLY A 270 -6.05 -11.37 1.91
C GLY A 270 -5.00 -11.46 0.81
N ARG A 271 -5.44 -11.80 -0.41
CA ARG A 271 -4.58 -11.77 -1.60
C ARG A 271 -5.35 -11.28 -2.81
N SER A 272 -4.82 -10.24 -3.45
CA SER A 272 -5.49 -9.60 -4.59
C SER A 272 -5.71 -10.57 -5.75
N GLY A 273 -6.94 -10.60 -6.26
CA GLY A 273 -7.33 -11.40 -7.42
C GLY A 273 -7.83 -12.81 -7.13
N ASP A 274 -7.70 -13.29 -5.88
CA ASP A 274 -8.15 -14.63 -5.51
C ASP A 274 -9.67 -14.81 -5.68
N THR A 275 -10.04 -16.00 -6.16
CA THR A 275 -11.41 -16.52 -6.17
C THR A 275 -11.67 -17.39 -4.94
N THR A 276 -12.93 -17.81 -4.71
CA THR A 276 -13.24 -18.78 -3.65
C THR A 276 -12.47 -20.10 -3.79
N ALA A 277 -12.13 -20.51 -5.02
CA ALA A 277 -11.33 -21.71 -5.28
C ALA A 277 -9.88 -21.51 -4.82
N ASP A 278 -9.30 -20.33 -5.03
CA ASP A 278 -7.93 -20.00 -4.62
C ASP A 278 -7.82 -19.94 -3.08
N LEU A 279 -8.79 -19.32 -2.41
CA LEU A 279 -8.90 -19.34 -0.94
C LEU A 279 -8.93 -20.77 -0.40
N LEU A 280 -9.78 -21.62 -0.99
CA LEU A 280 -9.85 -23.03 -0.60
C LEU A 280 -8.51 -23.74 -0.82
N ALA A 281 -7.84 -23.50 -1.94
CA ALA A 281 -6.56 -24.13 -2.27
C ALA A 281 -5.45 -23.76 -1.29
N ARG A 282 -5.43 -22.52 -0.78
CA ARG A 282 -4.39 -22.02 0.13
C ARG A 282 -4.73 -22.09 1.62
N PHE A 283 -5.92 -22.57 2.00
CA PHE A 283 -6.34 -22.62 3.40
C PHE A 283 -5.30 -23.25 4.34
N ASP A 284 -4.83 -24.46 4.02
CA ASP A 284 -3.91 -25.19 4.92
C ASP A 284 -2.58 -24.42 5.09
N SER A 285 -2.07 -23.83 4.01
CA SER A 285 -0.81 -23.10 4.06
C SER A 285 -0.95 -21.71 4.68
N ASP A 286 -2.09 -21.06 4.56
CA ASP A 286 -2.23 -19.63 4.86
C ASP A 286 -2.96 -19.38 6.19
N VAL A 287 -3.82 -20.31 6.61
CA VAL A 287 -4.60 -20.19 7.85
C VAL A 287 -3.94 -20.94 8.99
N LEU A 288 -3.62 -22.22 8.79
CA LEU A 288 -3.18 -23.10 9.89
C LEU A 288 -1.89 -22.68 10.59
N PRO A 289 -0.87 -22.07 9.93
CA PRO A 289 0.32 -21.60 10.62
C PRO A 289 0.04 -20.55 11.70
N PHE A 290 -1.07 -19.82 11.58
CA PHE A 290 -1.47 -18.80 12.54
C PHE A 290 -2.48 -19.29 13.59
N ALA A 291 -2.98 -20.52 13.44
CA ALA A 291 -3.90 -21.20 14.35
C ALA A 291 -5.05 -20.32 14.91
N PRO A 292 -5.79 -19.58 14.06
CA PRO A 292 -6.85 -18.71 14.55
C PRO A 292 -7.98 -19.49 15.19
N HIS A 293 -8.58 -18.93 16.25
CA HIS A 293 -9.83 -19.45 16.81
C HIS A 293 -11.03 -19.04 15.95
N VAL A 294 -10.95 -17.86 15.33
CA VAL A 294 -11.99 -17.31 14.45
C VAL A 294 -11.38 -16.93 13.11
N LEU A 295 -12.01 -17.39 12.02
CA LEU A 295 -11.62 -17.02 10.67
C LEU A 295 -12.75 -16.24 10.00
N ILE A 296 -12.49 -14.97 9.70
CA ILE A 296 -13.37 -14.11 8.92
C ILE A 296 -13.15 -14.44 7.44
N ILE A 297 -14.22 -14.73 6.70
CA ILE A 297 -14.13 -15.13 5.28
C ILE A 297 -14.99 -14.19 4.45
N MET A 298 -14.35 -13.44 3.55
CA MET A 298 -15.02 -12.55 2.58
C MET A 298 -14.48 -12.83 1.19
N ALA A 299 -15.31 -13.40 0.31
CA ALA A 299 -14.91 -13.79 -1.04
C ALA A 299 -16.11 -13.94 -1.98
N GLY A 300 -15.82 -14.03 -3.27
CA GLY A 300 -16.81 -14.26 -4.33
C GLY A 300 -16.90 -13.12 -5.33
N VAL A 301 -16.37 -11.93 -5.01
CA VAL A 301 -16.39 -10.77 -5.93
C VAL A 301 -15.66 -11.10 -7.25
N ASN A 302 -14.53 -11.80 -7.18
CA ASN A 302 -13.78 -12.21 -8.36
C ASN A 302 -14.47 -13.33 -9.14
N ASP A 303 -15.16 -14.23 -8.44
CA ASP A 303 -15.91 -15.33 -9.03
C ASP A 303 -17.01 -14.80 -9.96
N TYR A 304 -18.02 -14.11 -9.43
CA TYR A 304 -19.16 -13.66 -10.24
C TYR A 304 -18.76 -12.58 -11.25
N ARG A 305 -17.69 -11.80 -10.97
CA ARG A 305 -17.14 -10.82 -11.91
C ARG A 305 -16.50 -11.49 -13.13
N SER A 306 -15.84 -12.63 -12.93
CA SER A 306 -15.17 -13.39 -14.00
C SER A 306 -16.07 -14.43 -14.66
N GLY A 307 -17.28 -14.64 -14.14
CA GLY A 307 -18.30 -15.55 -14.68
C GLY A 307 -18.27 -16.96 -14.10
N VAL A 308 -17.65 -17.15 -12.95
CA VAL A 308 -17.84 -18.35 -12.15
C VAL A 308 -19.26 -18.35 -11.58
N TYR A 309 -19.96 -19.47 -11.70
CA TYR A 309 -21.33 -19.61 -11.23
C TYR A 309 -21.40 -19.55 -9.70
N GLY A 310 -22.40 -18.85 -9.16
CA GLY A 310 -22.57 -18.72 -7.70
C GLY A 310 -22.67 -20.07 -6.98
N ALA A 311 -23.22 -21.10 -7.63
CA ALA A 311 -23.26 -22.46 -7.10
C ALA A 311 -21.87 -23.10 -6.93
N GLU A 312 -20.89 -22.74 -7.76
CA GLU A 312 -19.51 -23.19 -7.61
C GLU A 312 -18.82 -22.47 -6.45
N SER A 313 -18.98 -21.16 -6.37
CA SER A 313 -18.47 -20.38 -5.24
C SER A 313 -19.02 -20.86 -3.90
N VAL A 314 -20.32 -21.16 -3.83
CA VAL A 314 -20.95 -21.73 -2.62
C VAL A 314 -20.37 -23.10 -2.27
N ARG A 315 -20.06 -23.97 -3.25
CA ARG A 315 -19.39 -25.25 -2.95
C ARG A 315 -18.01 -25.04 -2.32
N ASN A 316 -17.24 -24.07 -2.82
CA ASN A 316 -15.93 -23.74 -2.27
C ASN A 316 -16.03 -23.15 -0.85
N LEU A 317 -16.98 -22.23 -0.61
CA LEU A 317 -17.23 -21.66 0.71
C LEU A 317 -17.73 -22.71 1.72
N ALA A 318 -18.58 -23.64 1.29
CA ALA A 318 -19.00 -24.77 2.12
C ALA A 318 -17.81 -25.68 2.47
N ALA A 319 -16.92 -25.96 1.52
CA ALA A 319 -15.71 -26.72 1.79
C ALA A 319 -14.76 -25.99 2.77
N LEU A 320 -14.64 -24.66 2.66
CA LEU A 320 -13.90 -23.83 3.63
C LEU A 320 -14.51 -23.95 5.04
N ARG A 321 -15.84 -23.86 5.17
CA ARG A 321 -16.54 -24.06 6.46
C ARG A 321 -16.21 -25.43 7.06
N ASP A 322 -16.31 -26.49 6.26
CA ASP A 322 -16.07 -27.85 6.73
C ASP A 322 -14.60 -28.05 7.15
N ARG A 323 -13.67 -27.35 6.47
CA ARG A 323 -12.24 -27.32 6.83
C ARG A 323 -11.98 -26.58 8.14
N CYS A 324 -12.63 -25.43 8.34
CA CYS A 324 -12.59 -24.73 9.63
C CYS A 324 -13.07 -25.65 10.76
N ALA A 325 -14.20 -26.32 10.58
CA ALA A 325 -14.75 -27.25 11.57
C ALA A 325 -13.79 -28.41 11.89
N ALA A 326 -13.13 -28.98 10.87
CA ALA A 326 -12.13 -30.05 11.05
C ALA A 326 -10.90 -29.62 11.88
N HIS A 327 -10.61 -28.31 11.92
CA HIS A 327 -9.49 -27.74 12.67
C HIS A 327 -9.93 -26.99 13.95
N GLY A 328 -11.22 -27.05 14.33
CA GLY A 328 -11.74 -26.35 15.50
C GLY A 328 -11.71 -24.82 15.37
N ILE A 329 -11.80 -24.32 14.13
CA ILE A 329 -11.84 -22.89 13.81
C ILE A 329 -13.30 -22.50 13.58
N THR A 330 -13.74 -21.39 14.15
CA THR A 330 -15.08 -20.84 13.91
C THR A 330 -15.05 -19.92 12.69
N PRO A 331 -15.70 -20.28 11.55
CA PRO A 331 -15.78 -19.40 10.39
C PRO A 331 -16.88 -18.35 10.58
N ILE A 332 -16.58 -17.07 10.30
CA ILE A 332 -17.57 -16.00 10.16
C ILE A 332 -17.59 -15.58 8.69
N PHE A 333 -18.71 -15.77 8.01
CA PHE A 333 -18.84 -15.41 6.60
C PHE A 333 -19.39 -13.99 6.43
N LEU A 334 -18.71 -13.18 5.60
CA LEU A 334 -19.23 -11.88 5.17
C LEU A 334 -19.88 -12.01 3.81
N THR A 335 -20.98 -11.28 3.58
CA THR A 335 -21.57 -11.18 2.25
C THR A 335 -20.56 -10.56 1.27
N ALA A 336 -20.48 -11.12 0.07
CA ALA A 336 -19.64 -10.58 -0.99
C ALA A 336 -20.14 -9.18 -1.38
N PRO A 337 -19.29 -8.14 -1.33
CA PRO A 337 -19.68 -6.78 -1.69
C PRO A 337 -20.24 -6.70 -3.11
N PRO A 338 -21.13 -5.74 -3.42
CA PRO A 338 -21.58 -5.49 -4.79
C PRO A 338 -20.46 -4.93 -5.68
N ILE A 339 -20.69 -4.86 -7.00
CA ILE A 339 -19.85 -4.14 -7.95
C ILE A 339 -20.64 -3.06 -8.70
N ARG A 340 -19.94 -2.10 -9.30
CA ARG A 340 -20.44 -1.09 -10.22
C ARG A 340 -19.73 -1.21 -11.58
N PRO A 341 -20.26 -2.05 -12.50
CA PRO A 341 -19.59 -2.39 -13.76
C PRO A 341 -19.26 -1.19 -14.65
N ALA A 342 -20.03 -0.10 -14.56
CA ALA A 342 -19.80 1.11 -15.34
C ALA A 342 -18.45 1.77 -15.01
N LEU A 343 -18.11 1.90 -13.73
CA LEU A 343 -16.83 2.49 -13.30
C LEU A 343 -15.66 1.55 -13.59
N MET A 344 -15.84 0.24 -13.40
CA MET A 344 -14.79 -0.75 -13.68
C MET A 344 -14.35 -0.68 -15.14
N ARG A 345 -15.31 -0.64 -16.07
CA ARG A 345 -15.06 -0.48 -17.50
C ARG A 345 -14.38 0.85 -17.81
N ALA A 346 -14.79 1.93 -17.16
CA ALA A 346 -14.27 3.26 -17.44
C ALA A 346 -12.86 3.49 -16.85
N ARG A 347 -12.48 2.81 -15.76
CA ARG A 347 -11.34 3.21 -14.92
C ARG A 347 -10.25 2.17 -14.74
N MET A 348 -10.54 0.88 -14.89
CA MET A 348 -9.60 -0.20 -14.52
C MET A 348 -9.12 -1.10 -15.67
N ASP A 349 -9.64 -0.91 -16.90
CA ASP A 349 -9.40 -1.84 -18.02
C ASP A 349 -9.67 -3.33 -17.64
N ILE A 350 -10.62 -3.53 -16.73
CA ILE A 350 -11.06 -4.86 -16.29
C ILE A 350 -12.18 -5.33 -17.22
N MET A 351 -12.14 -6.62 -17.58
CA MET A 351 -13.20 -7.26 -18.35
C MET A 351 -14.57 -6.98 -17.74
N ALA A 352 -15.52 -6.58 -18.59
CA ALA A 352 -16.89 -6.37 -18.16
C ALA A 352 -17.46 -7.67 -17.55
N PRO A 353 -18.10 -7.59 -16.37
CA PRO A 353 -18.72 -8.76 -15.77
C PRO A 353 -19.87 -9.28 -16.65
N PRO A 354 -20.20 -10.59 -16.58
CA PRO A 354 -21.37 -11.15 -17.24
C PRO A 354 -22.65 -10.40 -16.89
N SER A 355 -23.63 -10.36 -17.79
CA SER A 355 -24.89 -9.61 -17.58
C SER A 355 -25.73 -10.10 -16.40
N ASP A 356 -25.49 -11.33 -15.95
CA ASP A 356 -26.15 -12.03 -14.85
C ASP A 356 -25.30 -12.08 -13.57
N TRP A 357 -24.20 -11.32 -13.47
CA TRP A 357 -23.31 -11.30 -12.29
C TRP A 357 -24.04 -11.13 -10.95
N TRP A 358 -25.10 -10.32 -10.93
CA TRP A 358 -25.89 -10.03 -9.74
C TRP A 358 -26.64 -11.28 -9.23
N ALA A 359 -27.10 -12.14 -10.14
CA ALA A 359 -27.75 -13.40 -9.76
C ALA A 359 -26.77 -14.35 -9.05
N HIS A 360 -25.50 -14.38 -9.50
CA HIS A 360 -24.45 -15.17 -8.85
C HIS A 360 -24.03 -14.60 -7.51
N ARG A 361 -23.89 -13.27 -7.41
CA ARG A 361 -23.68 -12.59 -6.12
C ARG A 361 -24.82 -12.91 -5.15
N ASP A 362 -26.07 -12.76 -5.57
CA ASP A 362 -27.23 -12.97 -4.71
C ASP A 362 -27.32 -14.43 -4.28
N TYR A 363 -26.99 -15.39 -5.17
CA TYR A 363 -26.89 -16.80 -4.81
C TYR A 363 -25.86 -17.04 -3.69
N ILE A 364 -24.67 -16.45 -3.81
CA ILE A 364 -23.60 -16.54 -2.80
C ILE A 364 -24.05 -15.90 -1.49
N ASN A 365 -24.57 -14.67 -1.53
CA ASN A 365 -24.96 -13.92 -0.34
C ASN A 365 -26.15 -14.57 0.38
N ASN A 366 -27.11 -15.13 -0.35
CA ASN A 366 -28.20 -15.90 0.24
C ASN A 366 -27.70 -17.13 1.00
N TRP A 367 -26.64 -17.80 0.52
CA TRP A 367 -26.02 -18.90 1.24
C TRP A 367 -25.24 -18.40 2.46
N VAL A 368 -24.48 -17.31 2.34
CA VAL A 368 -23.74 -16.70 3.46
C VAL A 368 -24.68 -16.38 4.63
N MET A 369 -25.83 -15.76 4.33
CA MET A 369 -26.82 -15.39 5.36
C MET A 369 -27.53 -16.58 6.02
N GLN A 370 -27.31 -17.81 5.55
CA GLN A 370 -27.81 -19.04 6.17
C GLN A 370 -26.77 -19.69 7.12
N GLN A 371 -25.55 -19.15 7.20
CA GLN A 371 -24.52 -19.70 8.08
C GLN A 371 -24.74 -19.23 9.53
N GLU A 372 -24.33 -20.06 10.49
CA GLU A 372 -24.46 -19.78 11.93
C GLU A 372 -23.81 -18.45 12.32
N TYR A 373 -22.59 -18.20 11.82
CA TYR A 373 -21.91 -16.94 11.98
C TYR A 373 -21.78 -16.23 10.64
N CYS A 374 -22.54 -15.16 10.46
CA CYS A 374 -22.52 -14.36 9.25
C CYS A 374 -22.70 -12.86 9.55
N ILE A 375 -22.14 -12.02 8.68
CA ILE A 375 -22.24 -10.56 8.73
C ILE A 375 -22.67 -10.06 7.35
N ASP A 376 -23.77 -9.30 7.32
CA ASP A 376 -24.18 -8.63 6.09
C ASP A 376 -23.49 -7.27 5.95
N VAL A 377 -22.55 -7.18 5.01
CA VAL A 377 -21.92 -5.92 4.62
C VAL A 377 -22.43 -5.42 3.26
N ALA A 378 -22.81 -6.33 2.38
CA ALA A 378 -23.22 -6.03 1.01
C ALA A 378 -24.45 -5.12 0.94
N THR A 379 -25.42 -5.26 1.85
CA THR A 379 -26.62 -4.42 1.87
C THR A 379 -26.28 -2.94 2.08
N ALA A 380 -25.46 -2.62 3.07
CA ALA A 380 -25.08 -1.24 3.37
C ALA A 380 -24.14 -0.63 2.31
N LEU A 381 -23.39 -1.48 1.58
CA LEU A 381 -22.52 -1.05 0.48
C LEU A 381 -23.27 -0.89 -0.85
N SER A 382 -24.55 -1.28 -0.92
CA SER A 382 -25.33 -1.24 -2.15
C SER A 382 -26.12 0.06 -2.28
N ASP A 383 -26.18 0.59 -3.51
CA ASP A 383 -27.13 1.62 -3.90
C ASP A 383 -28.55 1.04 -4.11
N ALA A 384 -29.51 1.90 -4.45
CA ALA A 384 -30.89 1.50 -4.70
C ALA A 384 -31.09 0.51 -5.87
N ASN A 385 -30.09 0.33 -6.73
CA ASN A 385 -30.08 -0.62 -7.85
C ASN A 385 -29.30 -1.91 -7.51
N GLY A 386 -28.83 -2.05 -6.27
CA GLY A 386 -28.01 -3.17 -5.85
C GLY A 386 -26.58 -3.13 -6.41
N GLN A 387 -26.08 -1.99 -6.88
CA GLN A 387 -24.68 -1.82 -7.29
C GLN A 387 -23.86 -1.21 -6.14
N LEU A 388 -22.53 -1.33 -6.20
CA LEU A 388 -21.66 -0.70 -5.20
C LEU A 388 -21.88 0.81 -5.19
N GLU A 389 -22.28 1.39 -4.06
CA GLU A 389 -22.56 2.82 -3.90
C GLU A 389 -21.41 3.65 -4.50
N GLU A 390 -21.75 4.59 -5.39
CA GLU A 390 -20.77 5.36 -6.16
C GLU A 390 -19.86 6.18 -5.23
N ALA A 391 -20.42 6.71 -4.13
CA ALA A 391 -19.64 7.42 -3.12
C ALA A 391 -18.67 6.51 -2.35
N TYR A 392 -18.84 5.19 -2.41
CA TYR A 392 -18.01 4.22 -1.70
C TYR A 392 -16.95 3.59 -2.58
N THR A 393 -16.80 4.00 -3.85
CA THR A 393 -15.80 3.38 -4.73
C THR A 393 -15.30 4.33 -5.80
N THR A 394 -13.99 4.32 -6.01
CA THR A 394 -13.35 5.04 -7.11
C THR A 394 -13.35 4.20 -8.38
N ASP A 395 -13.32 2.87 -8.29
CA ASP A 395 -13.07 2.00 -9.43
C ASP A 395 -14.26 1.09 -9.79
N GLY A 396 -15.29 1.06 -8.95
CA GLY A 396 -16.47 0.21 -9.11
C GLY A 396 -16.29 -1.24 -8.66
N LEU A 397 -15.15 -1.62 -8.11
CA LEU A 397 -14.86 -2.97 -7.63
C LEU A 397 -14.53 -2.99 -6.14
N HIS A 398 -13.66 -2.09 -5.71
CA HIS A 398 -13.19 -2.05 -4.32
C HIS A 398 -13.96 -0.98 -3.55
N PRO A 399 -14.54 -1.32 -2.39
CA PRO A 399 -14.99 -0.32 -1.43
C PRO A 399 -13.79 0.52 -0.95
N ASP A 400 -13.92 1.84 -0.98
CA ASP A 400 -12.96 2.80 -0.46
C ASP A 400 -13.22 3.07 1.03
N LEU A 401 -12.69 4.19 1.57
CA LEU A 401 -12.62 4.50 3.00
C LEU A 401 -13.93 4.22 3.73
N MET A 402 -15.05 4.75 3.23
CA MET A 402 -16.34 4.59 3.91
C MET A 402 -16.77 3.12 3.96
N GLY A 403 -16.55 2.36 2.88
CA GLY A 403 -16.88 0.95 2.84
C GLY A 403 -15.94 0.08 3.67
N LYS A 404 -14.62 0.32 3.60
CA LYS A 404 -13.60 -0.37 4.42
C LYS A 404 -13.86 -0.13 5.90
N LYS A 405 -14.10 1.13 6.28
CA LYS A 405 -14.44 1.49 7.65
C LYS A 405 -15.71 0.80 8.12
N TYR A 406 -16.76 0.81 7.31
CA TYR A 406 -17.99 0.11 7.65
C TYR A 406 -17.77 -1.39 7.87
N ILE A 407 -17.05 -2.06 6.97
CA ILE A 407 -16.70 -3.49 7.11
C ILE A 407 -15.97 -3.74 8.44
N GLY A 408 -14.92 -2.97 8.73
CA GLY A 408 -14.15 -3.13 9.96
C GLY A 408 -14.97 -2.88 11.23
N GLU A 409 -15.80 -1.84 11.24
CA GLU A 409 -16.68 -1.54 12.37
C GLU A 409 -17.74 -2.63 12.59
N GLN A 410 -18.32 -3.21 11.52
CA GLN A 410 -19.28 -4.31 11.66
C GLN A 410 -18.62 -5.60 12.15
N VAL A 411 -17.42 -5.91 11.65
CA VAL A 411 -16.64 -7.05 12.14
C VAL A 411 -16.29 -6.87 13.62
N ASP A 412 -15.82 -5.69 14.01
CA ASP A 412 -15.50 -5.38 15.41
C ASP A 412 -16.69 -5.54 16.34
N LEU A 413 -17.83 -4.94 15.98
CA LEU A 413 -19.08 -5.04 16.74
C LEU A 413 -19.49 -6.51 16.89
N TYR A 414 -19.53 -7.25 15.78
CA TYR A 414 -19.92 -8.65 15.78
C TYR A 414 -19.01 -9.50 16.68
N LEU A 415 -17.69 -9.33 16.56
CA LEU A 415 -16.72 -10.07 17.37
C LEU A 415 -16.92 -9.81 18.86
N ARG A 416 -17.07 -8.55 19.26
CA ARG A 416 -17.23 -8.19 20.68
C ARG A 416 -18.57 -8.63 21.27
N GLU A 417 -19.60 -8.76 20.46
CA GLU A 417 -20.92 -9.24 20.89
C GLU A 417 -20.99 -10.78 21.01
N HIS A 418 -20.29 -11.51 20.14
CA HIS A 418 -20.39 -12.98 20.06
C HIS A 418 -19.27 -13.71 20.80
N PHE A 419 -18.15 -13.04 21.09
CA PHE A 419 -16.99 -13.64 21.74
C PHE A 419 -16.53 -12.77 22.91
N GLU A 420 -16.82 -13.20 24.14
CA GLU A 420 -16.44 -12.47 25.37
C GLU A 420 -14.94 -12.16 25.42
N TRP A 421 -14.10 -13.11 25.00
CA TRP A 421 -12.65 -12.95 24.95
C TRP A 421 -12.18 -11.89 23.93
N ALA A 422 -12.95 -11.61 22.87
CA ALA A 422 -12.59 -10.60 21.88
C ALA A 422 -12.63 -9.18 22.48
N SER A 423 -13.53 -8.93 23.43
CA SER A 423 -13.56 -7.66 24.18
C SER A 423 -12.29 -7.47 25.03
N TYR A 424 -11.73 -8.56 25.58
CA TYR A 424 -10.46 -8.52 26.29
C TYR A 424 -9.28 -8.22 25.35
N GLU A 425 -9.24 -8.86 24.18
CA GLU A 425 -8.21 -8.60 23.16
C GLU A 425 -8.19 -7.13 22.70
N ALA A 426 -9.37 -6.53 22.46
CA ALA A 426 -9.47 -5.10 22.10
C ALA A 426 -8.89 -4.17 23.19
N LEU A 427 -9.22 -4.44 24.46
CA LEU A 427 -8.69 -3.66 25.58
C LEU A 427 -7.17 -3.80 25.71
N HIS A 428 -6.66 -5.02 25.58
CA HIS A 428 -5.22 -5.30 25.68
C HIS A 428 -4.45 -4.66 24.51
N HIS A 429 -4.98 -4.71 23.30
CA HIS A 429 -4.39 -4.04 22.13
C HIS A 429 -4.29 -2.52 22.34
N ALA A 430 -5.37 -1.89 22.80
CA ALA A 430 -5.38 -0.44 23.08
C ALA A 430 -4.35 -0.05 24.17
N GLN A 431 -4.13 -0.90 25.17
CA GLN A 431 -3.12 -0.67 26.20
C GLN A 431 -1.69 -0.78 25.65
N ARG A 432 -1.41 -1.76 24.79
CA ARG A 432 -0.11 -1.90 24.12
C ARG A 432 0.21 -0.71 23.23
N GLY A 433 -0.76 -0.21 22.46
CA GLY A 433 -0.60 1.00 21.64
C GLY A 433 -0.23 2.23 22.47
N LYS A 434 -0.89 2.43 23.63
CA LYS A 434 -0.55 3.53 24.56
C LYS A 434 0.85 3.39 25.16
N ALA A 435 1.26 2.17 25.51
CA ALA A 435 2.59 1.92 26.06
C ALA A 435 3.70 2.16 25.02
N ALA A 436 3.47 1.80 23.76
CA ALA A 436 4.40 2.07 22.66
C ALA A 436 4.57 3.58 22.42
N ALA A 437 3.47 4.33 22.31
CA ALA A 437 3.51 5.79 22.12
C ALA A 437 4.24 6.51 23.27
N ALA A 438 3.99 6.10 24.52
CA ALA A 438 4.67 6.67 25.69
C ALA A 438 6.18 6.37 25.74
N ALA A 439 6.64 5.27 25.12
CA ALA A 439 8.06 4.93 25.04
C ALA A 439 8.80 5.70 23.93
N GLU A 440 8.07 6.19 22.93
CA GLU A 440 8.61 7.05 21.87
C GLU A 440 8.71 8.51 22.30
N ASP A 441 7.73 9.04 23.04
CA ASP A 441 7.75 10.41 23.58
C ASP A 441 8.78 10.62 24.72
N GLY A 442 9.33 9.53 25.26
CA GLY A 442 10.33 9.54 26.35
C GLY A 442 11.80 9.51 25.89
N LYS A 443 12.05 9.53 24.57
CA LYS A 443 13.39 9.62 23.95
C LYS A 443 13.57 10.97 23.28
#